data_AF-A0A523HNU7-F1
#
_entry.id   AF-A0A523HNU7-F1
#
_cell.length_a   1.000
_cell.length_b   1.000
_cell.length_c   1.000
_cell.angle_alpha   90.00
_cell.angle_beta   90.00
_cell.angle_gamma   90.00
#
_symmetry.space_group_name_H-M   'P 1'
#
loop_
_entity.id
_entity.type
_entity.pdbx_description
1 polymer ?
#
loop_
_entity_poly.entity_id
_entity_poly.type
_entity_poly.pdbx_seq_one_letter_code
_entity_poly.pdbx_strand_id
1 'polypeptide(L)'
;MLNRLIAQLKRPRRYRAQGLVEFALILPVLLLVVFVIIELARVMHAWMAIENGTRFGVRYAVTGEWDDVYCPGENCTTEGEEDLARIPSIGDAARTGAVAILRDDSVADVNLPGFFQVTVCSAKPPPKTSNYTYSAGNPNDPSASTCTRISDNVEVEHA
;
A
#
# COMPACT_ATOMS: atom_id res chain seq x y z
N MET A 1 49.19 9.43 74.55
CA MET A 1 49.82 9.27 73.21
C MET A 1 48.88 8.51 72.26
N LEU A 2 47.65 8.97 72.01
CA LEU A 2 46.68 8.21 71.19
C LEU A 2 45.87 9.07 70.19
N ASN A 3 46.44 10.18 69.70
CA ASN A 3 45.68 11.19 68.93
C ASN A 3 46.08 11.33 67.45
N ARG A 4 46.61 10.29 66.79
CA ARG A 4 47.06 10.39 65.39
C ARG A 4 46.66 9.25 64.44
N LEU A 5 45.65 8.45 64.80
CA LEU A 5 45.16 7.37 63.92
C LEU A 5 43.84 7.70 63.19
N ILE A 6 43.54 8.98 62.99
CA ILE A 6 42.49 9.42 62.06
C ILE A 6 43.15 10.25 60.95
N ALA A 7 44.22 9.70 60.36
CA ALA A 7 44.76 10.18 59.11
C ALA A 7 43.79 9.80 58.00
N GLN A 8 42.77 10.65 57.85
CA GLN A 8 42.02 10.93 56.63
C GLN A 8 42.13 9.87 55.53
N LEU A 9 41.19 8.91 55.53
CA LEU A 9 40.79 8.21 54.32
C LEU A 9 40.21 9.24 53.35
N LYS A 10 41.10 9.87 52.58
CA LYS A 10 40.78 10.84 51.54
C LYS A 10 40.00 10.09 50.46
N ARG A 11 38.66 10.07 50.59
CA ARG A 11 37.76 9.51 49.59
C ARG A 11 38.09 10.17 48.24
N PRO A 12 38.49 9.43 47.21
CA PRO A 12 38.71 10.01 45.89
C PRO A 12 37.39 10.65 45.45
N ARG A 13 37.42 11.95 45.18
CA ARG A 13 36.26 12.73 44.75
C ARG A 13 35.78 12.13 43.43
N ARG A 14 34.67 11.37 43.49
CA ARG A 14 34.02 10.73 42.34
C ARG A 14 33.44 11.81 41.43
N TYR A 15 34.25 12.31 40.50
CA TYR A 15 33.84 13.37 39.54
C TYR A 15 34.07 12.97 38.07
N ARG A 16 34.46 11.72 37.79
CA ARG A 16 34.93 11.32 36.44
C ARG A 16 33.97 10.43 35.63
N ALA A 17 32.74 10.19 36.09
CA ALA A 17 31.82 9.28 35.38
C ALA A 17 30.40 9.85 35.14
N GLN A 18 30.13 11.10 35.53
CA GLN A 18 28.78 11.65 35.45
C GLN A 18 28.26 11.76 34.00
N GLY A 19 29.09 12.25 33.07
CA GLY A 19 28.67 12.36 31.65
C GLY A 19 28.41 11.01 30.97
N LEU A 20 29.08 9.95 31.41
CA LEU A 20 28.84 8.58 30.90
C LEU A 20 27.47 8.06 31.32
N VAL A 21 27.03 8.38 32.53
CA VAL A 21 25.72 7.99 33.05
C VAL A 21 24.60 8.78 32.37
N GLU A 22 24.80 10.09 32.18
CA GLU A 22 23.83 10.94 31.47
C GLU A 22 23.63 10.48 30.01
N PHE A 23 24.72 10.13 29.32
CA PHE A 23 24.64 9.56 27.96
C PHE A 23 23.94 8.20 27.94
N ALA A 24 24.26 7.32 28.88
CA ALA A 24 23.64 5.99 28.97
C ALA A 24 22.12 6.08 29.22
N LEU A 25 21.63 7.13 29.88
CA LEU A 25 20.20 7.35 30.11
C LEU A 25 19.47 7.94 28.89
N ILE A 26 20.11 8.81 28.10
CA ILE A 26 19.51 9.41 26.91
C ILE A 26 19.48 8.45 25.72
N LEU A 27 20.52 7.60 25.59
CA LEU A 27 20.67 6.65 24.48
C LEU A 27 19.42 5.77 24.22
N PRO A 28 18.78 5.12 25.22
CA PRO A 28 17.59 4.31 24.97
C PRO A 28 16.40 5.13 24.47
N VAL A 29 16.23 6.37 24.96
CA VAL A 29 15.16 7.27 24.49
C VAL A 29 15.41 7.70 23.04
N LEU A 30 16.66 8.04 22.72
CA LEU A 30 17.05 8.41 21.36
C LEU A 30 16.84 7.24 20.38
N LEU A 31 17.22 6.02 20.76
CA LEU A 31 16.98 4.84 19.92
C LEU A 31 15.49 4.59 19.70
N LEU A 32 14.66 4.71 20.75
CA LEU A 32 13.22 4.55 20.63
C LEU A 32 12.64 5.55 19.63
N VAL A 33 13.01 6.83 19.73
CA VAL A 33 12.57 7.86 18.78
C VAL A 33 12.98 7.54 17.34
N VAL A 34 14.22 7.09 17.13
CA VAL A 34 14.68 6.68 15.79
C VAL A 34 13.89 5.50 15.26
N PHE A 35 13.61 4.47 16.07
CA PHE A 35 12.78 3.34 15.66
C PHE A 35 11.37 3.79 15.24
N VAL A 36 10.73 4.66 16.01
CA VAL A 36 9.41 5.20 15.67
C VAL A 36 9.43 5.94 14.33
N ILE A 37 10.45 6.77 14.10
CA ILE A 37 10.61 7.48 12.82
C ILE A 37 10.75 6.48 11.66
N ILE A 38 11.54 5.42 11.84
CA ILE A 38 11.75 4.40 10.80
C ILE A 38 10.45 3.63 10.51
N GLU A 39 9.68 3.25 11.52
CA GLU A 39 8.39 2.56 11.30
C GLU A 39 7.38 3.47 10.60
N LEU A 40 7.28 4.74 11.04
CA LEU A 40 6.37 5.70 10.40
C LEU A 40 6.76 5.97 8.95
N ALA A 41 8.06 6.06 8.66
CA ALA A 41 8.57 6.22 7.30
C ALA A 41 8.19 5.03 6.42
N ARG A 42 8.24 3.79 6.94
CA ARG A 42 7.84 2.58 6.20
C ARG A 42 6.35 2.58 5.86
N VAL A 43 5.49 2.94 6.81
CA VAL A 43 4.05 3.03 6.56
C VAL A 43 3.73 4.10 5.51
N MET A 44 4.35 5.28 5.65
CA MET A 44 4.18 6.37 4.68
C MET A 44 4.69 5.99 3.28
N HIS A 45 5.80 5.25 3.20
CA HIS A 45 6.34 4.76 1.95
C HIS A 45 5.37 3.83 1.21
N ALA A 46 4.74 2.89 1.94
CA ALA A 46 3.72 2.01 1.36
C ALA A 46 2.49 2.80 0.87
N TRP A 47 2.05 3.81 1.63
CA TRP A 47 0.95 4.67 1.22
C TRP A 47 1.24 5.42 -0.09
N MET A 48 2.44 6.02 -0.19
CA MET A 48 2.87 6.71 -1.41
C MET A 48 2.98 5.78 -2.61
N ALA A 49 3.40 4.53 -2.42
CA ALA A 49 3.44 3.53 -3.47
C ALA A 49 2.03 3.22 -4.02
N ILE A 50 1.03 3.08 -3.14
CA ILE A 50 -0.36 2.88 -3.54
C ILE A 50 -0.87 4.09 -4.35
N GLU A 51 -0.69 5.30 -3.83
CA GLU A 51 -1.13 6.52 -4.53
C GLU A 51 -0.47 6.67 -5.90
N ASN A 52 0.83 6.37 -5.99
CA ASN A 52 1.56 6.41 -7.24
C ASN A 52 0.99 5.39 -8.22
N GLY A 53 0.79 4.13 -7.79
CA GLY A 53 0.16 3.09 -8.59
C GLY A 53 -1.18 3.51 -9.17
N THR A 54 -2.08 4.06 -8.34
CA THR A 54 -3.37 4.57 -8.81
C THR A 54 -3.20 5.66 -9.87
N ARG A 55 -2.27 6.61 -9.68
CA ARG A 55 -2.03 7.68 -10.67
C ARG A 55 -1.49 7.15 -12.00
N PHE A 56 -0.62 6.14 -11.97
CA PHE A 56 -0.14 5.48 -13.18
C PHE A 56 -1.28 4.78 -13.93
N GLY A 57 -2.11 4.01 -13.21
CA GLY A 57 -3.29 3.36 -13.79
C GLY A 57 -4.27 4.36 -14.42
N VAL A 58 -4.58 5.46 -13.72
CA VAL A 58 -5.48 6.49 -14.25
C VAL A 58 -4.91 7.18 -15.50
N ARG A 59 -3.61 7.51 -15.51
CA ARG A 59 -2.97 8.11 -16.68
C ARG A 59 -3.03 7.19 -17.89
N TYR A 60 -2.81 5.89 -17.68
CA TYR A 60 -2.95 4.88 -18.73
C TYR A 60 -4.41 4.73 -19.16
N ALA A 61 -5.37 4.71 -18.23
CA ALA A 61 -6.79 4.60 -18.56
C ALA A 61 -7.30 5.73 -19.48
N VAL A 62 -6.78 6.94 -19.30
CA VAL A 62 -7.15 8.12 -20.10
C VAL A 62 -6.66 8.03 -21.55
N THR A 63 -5.56 7.33 -21.83
CA THR A 63 -5.09 7.17 -23.23
C THR A 63 -6.03 6.29 -24.05
N GLY A 64 -6.76 5.40 -23.38
CA GLY A 64 -7.61 4.42 -24.04
C GLY A 64 -6.85 3.24 -24.62
N GLU A 65 -5.54 3.14 -24.39
CA GLU A 65 -4.67 2.04 -24.84
C GLU A 65 -5.03 0.71 -24.14
N TRP A 66 -4.63 -0.39 -24.76
CA TRP A 66 -4.71 -1.74 -24.19
C TRP A 66 -3.44 -2.54 -24.47
N ASP A 67 -3.35 -3.73 -23.87
CA ASP A 67 -2.29 -4.71 -24.15
C ASP A 67 -2.93 -5.91 -24.87
N ASP A 68 -2.35 -6.27 -26.03
CA ASP A 68 -2.82 -7.37 -26.87
C ASP A 68 -2.76 -8.74 -26.16
N VAL A 69 -1.97 -8.87 -25.08
CA VAL A 69 -1.93 -10.08 -24.23
C VAL A 69 -3.30 -10.44 -23.66
N TYR A 70 -4.19 -9.46 -23.50
CA TYR A 70 -5.54 -9.67 -22.97
C TYR A 70 -6.61 -9.92 -24.04
N CYS A 71 -6.23 -9.93 -25.31
CA CYS A 71 -7.13 -10.26 -26.39
C CYS A 71 -7.35 -11.79 -26.45
N PRO A 72 -8.53 -12.27 -26.87
CA PRO A 72 -8.80 -13.70 -26.98
C PRO A 72 -8.04 -14.39 -28.14
N GLY A 73 -7.49 -13.61 -29.08
CA GLY A 73 -6.69 -14.07 -30.21
C GLY A 73 -5.30 -13.43 -30.25
N GLU A 74 -4.64 -13.44 -31.41
CA GLU A 74 -3.32 -12.80 -31.58
C GLU A 74 -3.38 -11.29 -31.36
N ASN A 75 -4.45 -10.64 -31.85
CA ASN A 75 -4.76 -9.24 -31.65
C ASN A 75 -6.27 -9.07 -31.35
N CYS A 76 -6.65 -7.92 -30.79
CA CYS A 76 -8.05 -7.53 -30.69
C CYS A 76 -8.57 -7.10 -32.07
N THR A 77 -9.67 -7.69 -32.54
CA THR A 77 -10.21 -7.46 -33.89
C THR A 77 -11.56 -6.75 -33.91
N THR A 78 -12.20 -6.65 -32.74
CA THR A 78 -13.50 -6.00 -32.56
C THR A 78 -13.41 -4.97 -31.44
N GLU A 79 -14.17 -3.87 -31.53
CA GLU A 79 -14.25 -2.85 -30.46
C GLU A 79 -14.62 -3.46 -29.10
N GLY A 80 -15.42 -4.53 -29.12
CA GLY A 80 -15.75 -5.30 -27.92
C GLY A 80 -14.51 -5.92 -27.28
N GLU A 81 -13.68 -6.63 -28.05
CA GLU A 81 -12.43 -7.23 -27.55
C GLU A 81 -11.44 -6.18 -27.04
N GLU A 82 -11.30 -5.07 -27.76
CA GLU A 82 -10.47 -3.94 -27.34
C GLU A 82 -10.91 -3.41 -25.98
N ASP A 83 -12.22 -3.13 -25.81
CA ASP A 83 -12.78 -2.68 -24.54
C ASP A 83 -12.55 -3.69 -23.40
N LEU A 84 -12.54 -4.99 -23.69
CA LEU A 84 -12.24 -6.04 -22.72
C LEU A 84 -10.77 -6.05 -22.30
N ALA A 85 -9.85 -5.85 -23.24
CA ALA A 85 -8.41 -5.82 -22.99
C ALA A 85 -7.96 -4.56 -22.22
N ARG A 86 -8.73 -3.48 -22.30
CA ARG A 86 -8.45 -2.20 -21.59
C ARG A 86 -8.53 -2.32 -20.07
N ILE A 87 -9.49 -3.05 -19.52
CA ILE A 87 -9.67 -3.14 -18.06
C ILE A 87 -8.46 -3.80 -17.35
N PRO A 88 -7.99 -5.00 -17.76
CA PRO A 88 -6.83 -5.63 -17.13
C PRO A 88 -5.53 -4.88 -17.38
N SER A 89 -5.34 -4.28 -18.56
CA SER A 89 -4.14 -3.47 -18.87
C SER A 89 -4.04 -2.20 -17.99
N ILE A 90 -5.16 -1.55 -17.65
CA ILE A 90 -5.18 -0.49 -16.62
C ILE A 90 -4.73 -1.03 -15.27
N GLY A 91 -5.19 -2.24 -14.92
CA GLY A 91 -4.78 -2.93 -13.69
C GLY A 91 -3.27 -3.15 -13.63
N ASP A 92 -2.66 -3.55 -14.74
CA ASP A 92 -1.22 -3.76 -14.85
C ASP A 92 -0.42 -2.46 -14.80
N ALA A 93 -0.90 -1.42 -15.49
CA ALA A 93 -0.31 -0.09 -15.39
C ALA A 93 -0.31 0.41 -13.94
N ALA A 94 -1.42 0.19 -13.22
CA ALA A 94 -1.52 0.54 -11.80
C ALA A 94 -0.55 -0.27 -10.93
N ARG A 95 -0.47 -1.59 -11.16
CA ARG A 95 0.45 -2.49 -10.45
C ARG A 95 1.92 -2.13 -10.71
N THR A 96 2.25 -1.74 -11.94
CA THR A 96 3.59 -1.30 -12.33
C THR A 96 3.96 0.03 -11.67
N GLY A 97 3.00 0.95 -11.56
CA GLY A 97 3.19 2.22 -10.86
C GLY A 97 3.28 2.08 -9.34
N ALA A 98 2.79 0.99 -8.74
CA ALA A 98 2.85 0.70 -7.32
C ALA A 98 4.25 0.20 -6.89
N VAL A 99 5.30 0.90 -7.35
CA VAL A 99 6.70 0.57 -7.08
C VAL A 99 6.93 0.55 -5.56
N ALA A 100 7.55 -0.53 -5.08
CA ALA A 100 7.82 -0.83 -3.66
C ALA A 100 6.71 -1.48 -2.84
N ILE A 101 5.59 -1.87 -3.45
CA ILE A 101 4.71 -2.88 -2.85
C ILE A 101 5.23 -4.27 -3.22
N LEU A 102 5.64 -5.04 -2.22
CA LEU A 102 5.90 -6.48 -2.40
C LEU A 102 4.54 -7.17 -2.52
N ARG A 103 4.22 -7.67 -3.72
CA ARG A 103 3.00 -8.43 -3.98
C ARG A 103 3.32 -9.87 -4.34
N ASP A 104 2.39 -10.75 -4.01
CA ASP A 104 2.33 -12.11 -4.49
C ASP A 104 1.00 -12.29 -5.24
N ASP A 105 1.08 -12.48 -6.56
CA ASP A 105 -0.10 -12.63 -7.41
C ASP A 105 -0.82 -13.97 -7.22
N SER A 106 -0.23 -14.91 -6.48
CA SER A 106 -0.88 -16.17 -6.12
C SER A 106 -1.80 -16.06 -4.89
N VAL A 107 -1.75 -14.93 -4.17
CA VAL A 107 -2.47 -14.73 -2.91
C VAL A 107 -3.79 -14.00 -3.15
N ALA A 108 -4.91 -14.69 -2.91
CA ALA A 108 -6.26 -14.13 -3.06
C ALA A 108 -6.89 -13.64 -1.73
N ASP A 109 -6.30 -13.97 -0.57
CA ASP A 109 -6.87 -13.67 0.74
C ASP A 109 -6.25 -12.42 1.37
N VAL A 110 -7.12 -11.50 1.84
CA VAL A 110 -6.72 -10.22 2.45
C VAL A 110 -5.89 -10.36 3.73
N ASN A 111 -5.91 -11.54 4.36
CA ASN A 111 -5.22 -11.82 5.62
C ASN A 111 -3.82 -12.43 5.42
N LEU A 112 -3.44 -12.72 4.18
CA LEU A 112 -2.16 -13.33 3.86
C LEU A 112 -1.14 -12.25 3.46
N PRO A 113 0.14 -12.42 3.83
CA PRO A 113 1.19 -11.49 3.43
C PRO A 113 1.34 -11.48 1.90
N GLY A 114 1.60 -10.31 1.33
CA GLY A 114 1.74 -10.14 -0.12
C GLY A 114 0.41 -9.91 -0.87
N PHE A 115 -0.73 -9.90 -0.17
CA PHE A 115 -2.00 -9.54 -0.78
C PHE A 115 -2.00 -8.09 -1.29
N PHE A 116 -2.25 -7.91 -2.58
CA PHE A 116 -2.40 -6.61 -3.21
C PHE A 116 -3.42 -6.68 -4.35
N GLN A 117 -4.52 -5.94 -4.19
CA GLN A 117 -5.62 -5.93 -5.15
C GLN A 117 -5.82 -4.54 -5.75
N VAL A 118 -5.81 -4.50 -7.09
CA VAL A 118 -6.27 -3.34 -7.86
C VAL A 118 -7.64 -3.69 -8.42
N THR A 119 -8.63 -2.83 -8.19
CA THR A 119 -9.97 -2.97 -8.75
C THR A 119 -10.19 -1.82 -9.73
N VAL A 120 -10.48 -2.16 -10.98
CA VAL A 120 -10.82 -1.21 -12.05
C VAL A 120 -12.27 -1.45 -12.42
N CYS A 121 -13.04 -0.38 -12.56
CA CYS A 121 -14.45 -0.46 -12.89
C CYS A 121 -14.78 0.46 -14.05
N SER A 122 -15.75 0.03 -14.85
CA SER A 122 -16.25 0.77 -16.00
C SER A 122 -17.77 0.91 -15.89
N ALA A 123 -18.29 2.02 -16.39
CA ALA A 123 -19.73 2.21 -16.57
C ALA A 123 -20.27 1.41 -17.76
N LYS A 124 -19.40 0.91 -18.65
CA LYS A 124 -19.81 -0.03 -19.69
C LYS A 124 -20.13 -1.38 -19.02
N PRO A 125 -21.24 -2.04 -19.39
CA PRO A 125 -21.57 -3.35 -18.85
C PRO A 125 -20.42 -4.30 -19.15
N PRO A 126 -19.89 -4.99 -18.12
CA PRO A 126 -18.83 -5.95 -18.33
C PRO A 126 -19.34 -7.10 -19.21
N PRO A 127 -18.44 -7.87 -19.86
CA PRO A 127 -18.80 -9.19 -20.34
C PRO A 127 -19.29 -10.03 -19.16
N LYS A 128 -20.02 -11.14 -19.43
CA LYS A 128 -20.56 -12.07 -18.40
C LYS A 128 -19.52 -12.64 -17.41
N THR A 129 -18.24 -12.28 -17.51
CA THR A 129 -17.11 -12.76 -16.72
C THR A 129 -16.57 -11.77 -15.68
N SER A 130 -17.04 -10.51 -15.61
CA SER A 130 -16.54 -9.61 -14.56
C SER A 130 -17.31 -9.81 -13.26
N ASN A 131 -16.56 -9.95 -12.16
CA ASN A 131 -17.11 -10.08 -10.81
C ASN A 131 -17.38 -8.73 -10.15
N TYR A 132 -17.44 -7.60 -10.88
CA TYR A 132 -17.62 -6.27 -10.29
C TYR A 132 -18.72 -5.48 -11.01
N THR A 133 -19.64 -4.91 -10.23
CA THR A 133 -20.63 -3.94 -10.70
C THR A 133 -20.18 -2.52 -10.37
N TYR A 134 -20.27 -1.64 -11.37
CA TYR A 134 -20.11 -0.21 -11.19
C TYR A 134 -21.46 0.41 -10.84
N SER A 135 -21.51 1.14 -9.72
CA SER A 135 -22.63 2.00 -9.37
C SER A 135 -22.21 3.46 -9.58
N ALA A 136 -22.89 4.16 -10.48
CA ALA A 136 -22.64 5.58 -10.70
C ALA A 136 -23.03 6.38 -9.46
N GLY A 137 -22.22 7.37 -9.11
CA GLY A 137 -22.56 8.31 -8.05
C GLY A 137 -23.73 9.20 -8.47
N ASN A 138 -24.62 9.53 -7.55
CA ASN A 138 -25.76 10.41 -7.81
C ASN A 138 -25.38 11.86 -7.45
N PRO A 139 -25.50 12.84 -8.36
CA PRO A 139 -25.27 14.24 -8.01
C PRO A 139 -26.34 14.82 -7.06
N ASN A 140 -27.53 14.21 -7.02
CA ASN A 140 -28.67 14.66 -6.20
C ASN A 140 -28.71 14.02 -4.81
N ASP A 141 -27.92 12.98 -4.58
CA ASP A 141 -27.72 12.31 -3.29
C ASP A 141 -26.23 12.01 -3.18
N PRO A 142 -25.45 12.68 -2.30
CA PRO A 142 -23.98 12.75 -2.31
C PRO A 142 -23.30 11.38 -2.07
N SER A 143 -23.50 10.50 -3.03
CA SER A 143 -23.02 9.13 -3.12
C SER A 143 -21.89 9.13 -4.13
N ALA A 144 -20.71 8.71 -3.68
CA ALA A 144 -19.59 8.48 -4.57
C ALA A 144 -19.93 7.30 -5.50
N SER A 145 -19.36 7.28 -6.70
CA SER A 145 -19.40 6.08 -7.53
C SER A 145 -18.71 4.93 -6.80
N THR A 146 -19.34 3.76 -6.77
CA THR A 146 -18.81 2.59 -6.06
C THR A 146 -18.59 1.42 -6.99
N CYS A 147 -17.68 0.55 -6.59
CA CYS A 147 -17.42 -0.73 -7.22
C CYS A 147 -17.69 -1.82 -6.22
N THR A 148 -18.70 -2.64 -6.47
CA THR A 148 -19.05 -3.76 -5.61
C THR A 148 -18.76 -5.05 -6.31
N ARG A 149 -18.21 -6.04 -5.58
CA ARG A 149 -18.06 -7.38 -6.13
C ARG A 149 -19.45 -8.00 -6.29
N ILE A 150 -19.78 -8.47 -7.48
CA ILE A 150 -20.94 -9.33 -7.74
C ILE A 150 -20.67 -10.62 -6.95
N SER A 151 -21.28 -10.74 -5.78
CA SER A 151 -21.38 -12.04 -5.11
C SER A 151 -22.22 -12.96 -5.99
N ASP A 152 -21.97 -14.27 -5.92
CA ASP A 152 -22.56 -15.35 -6.75
C ASP A 152 -24.12 -15.48 -6.71
N ASN A 153 -24.86 -14.42 -6.37
CA ASN A 153 -26.32 -14.41 -6.15
C ASN A 153 -27.07 -13.34 -6.96
N VAL A 154 -26.53 -12.87 -8.09
CA VAL A 154 -27.35 -12.14 -9.07
C VAL A 154 -27.34 -12.94 -10.36
N GLU A 155 -28.41 -13.70 -10.58
CA GLU A 155 -28.76 -14.27 -11.88
C GLU A 155 -28.69 -13.16 -12.91
N VAL A 156 -27.67 -13.20 -13.76
CA VAL A 156 -27.58 -12.36 -14.96
C VAL A 156 -28.63 -12.86 -15.93
N GLU A 157 -29.85 -12.33 -15.78
CA GLU A 157 -30.98 -12.57 -16.68
C GLU A 157 -30.52 -12.31 -18.12
N HIS A 158 -30.54 -13.38 -18.91
CA HIS A 158 -30.21 -13.35 -20.33
C HIS A 158 -31.40 -12.73 -21.08
N ALA A 159 -31.17 -11.58 -21.72
CA ALA A 159 -31.99 -11.08 -22.80
C ALA A 159 -31.09 -10.66 -23.96
#